data_AF-A0A942RUJ5-F1
#
_entry.id   AF-A0A942RUJ5-F1
#
_cell.length_a   1.000
_cell.length_b   1.000
_cell.length_c   1.000
_cell.angle_alpha   90.00
_cell.angle_beta   90.00
_cell.angle_gamma   90.00
#
_symmetry.space_group_name_H-M   'P 1'
#
loop_
_entity.id
_entity.type
_entity.pdbx_description
1 polymer ?
#
loop_
_entity_poly.entity_id
_entity_poly.type
_entity_poly.pdbx_seq_one_letter_code
_entity_poly.pdbx_strand_id
1 'polypeptide(L)'
;MSNKLDLLAHYINSDEPFGPIDAGDIDSTDVDALNLLFERQNMIYEQLRERPSIISGRRGSGKTSYLRTVLFDTDKSKNNKLFYDFNIEIRTPNAFTTISRLVQGMTENSDMVFTENLADLWEKVLWTSVFSEIRHQSSIENLPTTNKYLEAMGVKDNYDNEMVLKKLADMFRKVKEINPQDGIYDILEIFNQHDFLKAKLEVTEYLLSKDKRFVILMDSVEDIQHDIGEIARTLEGLLKFVGSMNKPRDVVDIRFCIPTELHPKITEISSNPNKDFRRELKIEWTAKELILIGAQRLTYFIQLHHPLLLKKPTKCNKIQRCDRAFQFGTTK
;
A
#
# COMPACT_ATOMS: atom_id res chain seq x y z
N MET A 1 12.34 -32.27 5.80
CA MET A 1 11.94 -30.98 5.22
C MET A 1 10.43 -30.99 5.17
N SER A 2 9.74 -30.21 6.01
CA SER A 2 8.29 -30.00 5.85
C SER A 2 8.05 -29.56 4.41
N ASN A 3 7.01 -30.09 3.77
CA ASN A 3 6.66 -29.61 2.46
C ASN A 3 6.22 -28.16 2.65
N LYS A 4 6.81 -27.18 1.95
CA LYS A 4 6.41 -25.76 2.10
C LYS A 4 4.91 -25.56 1.87
N LEU A 5 4.29 -26.49 1.16
CA LEU A 5 2.85 -26.54 0.94
C LEU A 5 2.05 -26.77 2.22
N ASP A 6 2.59 -27.47 3.23
CA ASP A 6 1.87 -27.76 4.49
C ASP A 6 1.42 -26.47 5.20
N LEU A 7 2.16 -25.35 4.99
CA LEU A 7 1.80 -24.02 5.48
C LEU A 7 0.48 -23.51 4.87
N LEU A 8 0.16 -23.92 3.64
CA LEU A 8 -1.08 -23.55 2.96
C LEU A 8 -2.28 -24.36 3.43
N ALA A 9 -2.12 -25.43 4.21
CA ALA A 9 -3.22 -26.31 4.59
C ALA A 9 -4.33 -25.61 5.38
N HIS A 10 -3.98 -24.52 6.09
CA HIS A 10 -4.96 -23.69 6.79
C HIS A 10 -5.83 -22.88 5.82
N TYR A 11 -5.23 -22.34 4.76
CA TYR A 11 -5.90 -21.47 3.79
C TYR A 11 -6.55 -22.23 2.64
N ILE A 12 -5.96 -23.35 2.20
CA ILE A 12 -6.46 -24.21 1.13
C ILE A 12 -7.01 -25.48 1.75
N ASN A 13 -8.33 -25.56 1.86
CA ASN A 13 -9.05 -26.66 2.49
C ASN A 13 -10.24 -27.11 1.62
N SER A 14 -11.03 -28.08 2.08
CA SER A 14 -12.15 -28.62 1.30
C SER A 14 -13.26 -27.61 1.03
N ASP A 15 -13.42 -26.61 1.90
CA ASP A 15 -14.39 -25.53 1.72
C ASP A 15 -13.83 -24.42 0.81
N GLU A 16 -12.52 -24.19 0.85
CA GLU A 16 -11.79 -23.21 0.06
C GLU A 16 -10.68 -23.84 -0.79
N PRO A 17 -11.02 -24.62 -1.84
CA PRO A 17 -10.02 -25.37 -2.62
C PRO A 17 -9.10 -24.49 -3.46
N PHE A 18 -9.39 -23.20 -3.57
CA PHE A 18 -8.54 -22.21 -4.24
C PHE A 18 -7.87 -21.23 -3.28
N GLY A 19 -8.00 -21.46 -1.96
CA GLY A 19 -7.58 -20.50 -0.95
C GLY A 19 -8.60 -19.37 -0.75
N PRO A 20 -8.27 -18.42 0.14
CA PRO A 20 -9.16 -17.32 0.47
C PRO A 20 -9.41 -16.42 -0.73
N ILE A 21 -10.63 -15.86 -0.76
CA ILE A 21 -11.07 -14.90 -1.77
C ILE A 21 -10.44 -13.53 -1.51
N ASP A 22 -10.36 -13.13 -0.24
CA ASP A 22 -9.72 -11.89 0.18
C ASP A 22 -8.27 -12.13 0.61
N ALA A 23 -7.35 -11.32 0.10
CA ALA A 23 -5.97 -11.36 0.54
C ALA A 23 -5.80 -10.86 1.97
N GLY A 24 -6.80 -10.12 2.49
CA GLY A 24 -6.92 -9.73 3.89
C GLY A 24 -7.06 -10.90 4.85
N ASP A 25 -7.61 -12.04 4.39
CA ASP A 25 -7.81 -13.24 5.20
C ASP A 25 -6.51 -14.00 5.49
N ILE A 26 -5.45 -13.70 4.75
CA ILE A 26 -4.11 -14.22 5.02
C ILE A 26 -3.42 -13.28 6.01
N ASP A 27 -2.94 -13.84 7.12
CA ASP A 27 -2.19 -13.08 8.12
C ASP A 27 -0.95 -12.44 7.48
N SER A 28 -0.76 -11.14 7.70
CA SER A 28 0.42 -10.39 7.23
C SER A 28 1.75 -10.97 7.71
N THR A 29 1.75 -11.70 8.83
CA THR A 29 2.91 -12.39 9.38
C THR A 29 3.22 -13.71 8.67
N ASP A 30 2.25 -14.28 7.94
CA ASP A 30 2.43 -15.51 7.15
C ASP A 30 2.96 -15.20 5.74
N VAL A 31 4.19 -14.69 5.74
CA VAL A 31 4.89 -14.24 4.52
C VAL A 31 5.06 -15.37 3.52
N ASP A 32 5.24 -16.61 3.98
CA ASP A 32 5.38 -17.77 3.10
C ASP A 32 4.06 -18.10 2.39
N ALA A 33 2.92 -18.08 3.09
CA ALA A 33 1.61 -18.28 2.47
C ALA A 33 1.29 -17.16 1.46
N LEU A 34 1.50 -15.90 1.84
CA LEU A 34 1.34 -14.75 0.94
C LEU A 34 2.18 -14.92 -0.32
N ASN A 35 3.44 -15.32 -0.18
CA ASN A 35 4.35 -15.52 -1.29
C ASN A 35 3.92 -16.68 -2.21
N LEU A 36 3.51 -17.80 -1.64
CA LEU A 36 3.09 -18.99 -2.42
C LEU A 36 1.78 -18.76 -3.17
N LEU A 37 0.84 -18.01 -2.59
CA LEU A 37 -0.47 -17.73 -3.19
C LEU A 37 -0.46 -16.53 -4.15
N PHE A 38 0.64 -15.77 -4.20
CA PHE A 38 0.82 -14.63 -5.08
C PHE A 38 1.27 -15.05 -6.49
N GLU A 39 0.64 -14.48 -7.51
CA GLU A 39 0.98 -14.73 -8.92
C GLU A 39 2.10 -13.80 -9.38
N ARG A 40 3.25 -14.38 -9.74
CA ARG A 40 4.45 -13.65 -10.19
C ARG A 40 4.67 -13.68 -11.70
N GLN A 41 3.95 -14.53 -12.44
CA GLN A 41 4.22 -14.80 -13.85
C GLN A 41 3.54 -13.83 -14.81
N ASN A 42 2.96 -12.74 -14.30
CA ASN A 42 2.30 -11.75 -15.11
C ASN A 42 3.14 -10.50 -15.31
N MET A 43 2.87 -9.80 -16.41
CA MET A 43 3.53 -8.54 -16.74
C MET A 43 3.29 -7.45 -15.67
N ILE A 44 2.15 -7.53 -14.98
CA ILE A 44 1.75 -6.56 -13.96
C ILE A 44 2.73 -6.59 -12.78
N TYR A 45 3.17 -7.77 -12.34
CA TYR A 45 4.16 -7.90 -11.27
C TYR A 45 5.55 -7.40 -11.72
N GLU A 46 5.94 -7.59 -12.99
CA GLU A 46 7.17 -7.00 -13.50
C GLU A 46 7.12 -5.45 -13.45
N GLN A 47 5.97 -4.87 -13.79
CA GLN A 47 5.75 -3.42 -13.74
C GLN A 47 5.71 -2.85 -12.32
N LEU A 48 5.39 -3.64 -11.28
CA LEU A 48 5.50 -3.18 -9.88
C LEU A 48 6.92 -2.73 -9.53
N ARG A 49 7.95 -3.27 -10.19
CA ARG A 49 9.35 -2.89 -9.97
C ARG A 49 9.68 -1.49 -10.50
N GLU A 50 8.82 -0.92 -11.33
CA GLU A 50 8.91 0.48 -11.77
C GLU A 50 8.45 1.48 -10.69
N ARG A 51 8.06 0.97 -9.51
CA ARG A 51 7.65 1.75 -8.33
C ARG A 51 6.43 2.63 -8.63
N PRO A 52 5.31 2.05 -9.08
CA PRO A 52 4.08 2.82 -9.31
C PRO A 52 3.62 3.47 -8.01
N SER A 53 3.17 4.72 -8.09
CA SER A 53 2.60 5.42 -6.93
C SER A 53 1.10 5.20 -6.80
N ILE A 54 0.43 4.90 -7.92
CA ILE A 54 -0.99 4.59 -7.98
C ILE A 54 -1.17 3.19 -8.57
N ILE A 55 -2.02 2.37 -7.96
CA ILE A 55 -2.38 1.04 -8.46
C ILE A 55 -3.89 0.99 -8.67
N SER A 56 -4.34 0.96 -9.92
CA SER A 56 -5.76 0.86 -10.24
C SER A 56 -6.17 -0.56 -10.58
N GLY A 57 -7.40 -0.96 -10.23
CA GLY A 57 -7.91 -2.28 -10.56
C GLY A 57 -9.36 -2.46 -10.12
N ARG A 58 -10.11 -3.32 -10.82
CA ARG A 58 -11.50 -3.63 -10.49
C ARG A 58 -11.62 -4.21 -9.08
N ARG A 59 -12.83 -4.18 -8.51
CA ARG A 59 -13.15 -4.95 -7.29
C ARG A 59 -12.75 -6.42 -7.47
N GLY A 60 -12.04 -6.99 -6.50
CA GLY A 60 -11.53 -8.37 -6.54
C GLY A 60 -10.35 -8.61 -7.49
N SER A 61 -9.74 -7.57 -8.09
CA SER A 61 -8.58 -7.75 -8.98
C SER A 61 -7.27 -8.08 -8.24
N GLY A 62 -7.28 -8.22 -6.91
CA GLY A 62 -6.08 -8.52 -6.12
C GLY A 62 -5.22 -7.32 -5.75
N LYS A 63 -5.73 -6.08 -5.78
CA LYS A 63 -4.99 -4.85 -5.39
C LYS A 63 -4.24 -5.01 -4.05
N THR A 64 -4.93 -5.49 -3.02
CA THR A 64 -4.37 -5.78 -1.69
C THR A 64 -3.22 -6.80 -1.74
N SER A 65 -3.35 -7.87 -2.54
CA SER A 65 -2.26 -8.84 -2.76
C SER A 65 -1.02 -8.17 -3.37
N TYR A 66 -1.22 -7.24 -4.31
CA TYR A 66 -0.12 -6.48 -4.92
C TYR A 66 0.52 -5.50 -3.96
N LEU A 67 -0.26 -4.84 -3.10
CA LEU A 67 0.29 -3.99 -2.03
C LEU A 67 1.18 -4.81 -1.09
N ARG A 68 0.71 -5.98 -0.67
CA ARG A 68 1.43 -6.87 0.27
C ARG A 68 2.64 -7.59 -0.33
N THR A 69 2.91 -7.44 -1.63
CA THR A 69 4.16 -7.95 -2.25
C THR A 69 5.41 -7.44 -1.55
N VAL A 70 5.35 -6.26 -0.94
CA VAL A 70 6.50 -5.65 -0.26
C VAL A 70 7.04 -6.49 0.90
N LEU A 71 6.23 -7.42 1.44
CA LEU A 71 6.61 -8.31 2.53
C LEU A 71 7.53 -9.46 2.09
N PHE A 72 7.53 -9.81 0.80
CA PHE A 72 8.27 -10.96 0.27
C PHE A 72 9.00 -10.70 -1.06
N ASP A 73 8.85 -9.51 -1.66
CA ASP A 73 9.53 -9.19 -2.90
C ASP A 73 11.02 -8.89 -2.64
N THR A 74 11.87 -9.79 -3.13
CA THR A 74 13.32 -9.71 -2.96
C THR A 74 13.98 -9.15 -4.21
N ASP A 75 14.93 -8.25 -4.01
CA ASP A 75 15.84 -7.77 -5.05
C ASP A 75 16.95 -8.81 -5.31
N LYS A 76 16.87 -9.46 -6.48
CA LYS A 76 17.89 -10.43 -6.92
C LYS A 76 19.27 -9.81 -7.08
N SER A 77 19.34 -8.51 -7.37
CA SER A 77 20.60 -7.76 -7.48
C SER A 77 21.30 -7.63 -6.12
N LYS A 78 20.53 -7.59 -5.03
CA LYS A 78 21.02 -7.37 -3.66
C LYS A 78 21.01 -8.65 -2.83
N ASN A 79 21.57 -9.74 -3.36
CA ASN A 79 21.69 -11.03 -2.64
C ASN A 79 20.34 -11.55 -2.07
N ASN A 80 19.23 -11.36 -2.79
CA ASN A 80 17.87 -11.70 -2.35
C ASN A 80 17.40 -10.99 -1.07
N LYS A 81 17.94 -9.80 -0.77
CA LYS A 81 17.38 -8.91 0.26
C LYS A 81 16.00 -8.42 -0.18
N LEU A 82 15.08 -8.18 0.75
CA LEU A 82 13.80 -7.52 0.47
C LEU A 82 14.02 -6.17 -0.22
N PHE A 83 13.15 -5.83 -1.16
CA PHE A 83 13.22 -4.57 -1.90
C PHE A 83 12.92 -3.36 -1.01
N TYR A 84 12.03 -3.54 -0.04
CA TYR A 84 11.75 -2.57 1.03
C TYR A 84 12.16 -3.16 2.38
N ASP A 85 12.80 -2.34 3.22
CA ASP A 85 13.19 -2.72 4.58
C ASP A 85 12.09 -2.38 5.59
N PHE A 86 11.31 -1.35 5.29
CA PHE A 86 10.27 -0.80 6.14
C PHE A 86 8.98 -0.62 5.35
N ASN A 87 7.85 -0.82 5.99
CA ASN A 87 6.56 -0.52 5.42
C ASN A 87 5.55 -0.10 6.50
N ILE A 88 4.55 0.67 6.10
CA ILE A 88 3.35 0.91 6.90
C ILE A 88 2.12 0.72 6.02
N GLU A 89 1.09 0.12 6.58
CA GLU A 89 -0.22 0.04 5.96
C GLU A 89 -1.16 1.06 6.63
N ILE A 90 -1.63 2.02 5.85
CA ILE A 90 -2.57 3.06 6.29
C ILE A 90 -3.94 2.72 5.75
N ARG A 91 -4.89 2.47 6.65
CA ARG A 91 -6.30 2.30 6.30
C ARG A 91 -6.88 3.64 5.84
N THR A 92 -7.09 3.74 4.54
CA THR A 92 -7.49 4.96 3.85
C THR A 92 -8.72 5.66 4.47
N PRO A 93 -9.83 4.97 4.83
CA PRO A 93 -11.01 5.64 5.39
C PRO A 93 -10.72 6.50 6.62
N ASN A 94 -9.94 5.99 7.59
CA ASN A 94 -9.64 6.72 8.82
C ASN A 94 -8.82 8.00 8.56
N ALA A 95 -7.83 7.90 7.67
CA ALA A 95 -7.01 9.03 7.27
C ALA A 95 -7.83 10.08 6.51
N PHE A 96 -8.68 9.63 5.58
CA PHE A 96 -9.56 10.51 4.81
C PHE A 96 -10.60 11.19 5.69
N THR A 97 -11.35 10.45 6.52
CA THR A 97 -12.34 11.06 7.43
C THR A 97 -11.71 12.13 8.32
N THR A 98 -10.48 11.90 8.78
CA THR A 98 -9.73 12.87 9.59
C THR A 98 -9.46 14.17 8.81
N ILE A 99 -8.85 14.05 7.62
CA ILE A 99 -8.45 15.22 6.83
C ILE A 99 -9.67 15.88 6.19
N SER A 100 -10.65 15.12 5.72
CA SER A 100 -11.88 15.65 5.11
C SER A 100 -12.71 16.47 6.08
N ARG A 101 -12.86 16.06 7.35
CA ARG A 101 -13.53 16.90 8.37
C ARG A 101 -12.82 18.22 8.63
N LEU A 102 -11.50 18.20 8.51
CA LEU A 102 -10.68 19.40 8.64
C LEU A 102 -10.91 20.32 7.43
N VAL A 103 -10.82 19.78 6.21
CA VAL A 103 -11.03 20.53 4.96
C VAL A 103 -12.44 21.10 4.85
N GLN A 104 -13.47 20.29 5.12
CA GLN A 104 -14.88 20.71 5.08
C GLN A 104 -15.14 21.93 5.97
N GLY A 105 -14.62 21.90 7.20
CA GLY A 105 -14.77 23.02 8.13
C GLY A 105 -14.15 24.34 7.69
N MET A 106 -13.17 24.29 6.79
CA MET A 106 -12.52 25.48 6.24
C MET A 106 -13.22 25.99 4.99
N THR A 107 -13.71 25.07 4.15
CA THR A 107 -14.45 25.43 2.94
C THR A 107 -15.80 26.08 3.23
N GLU A 108 -16.35 25.88 4.43
CA GLU A 108 -17.60 26.53 4.87
C GLU A 108 -17.44 28.03 5.14
N ASN A 109 -16.24 28.49 5.54
CA ASN A 109 -16.04 29.83 6.09
C ASN A 109 -14.98 30.68 5.38
N SER A 110 -14.08 30.07 4.60
CA SER A 110 -12.95 30.75 3.95
C SER A 110 -12.91 30.50 2.44
N ASP A 111 -12.61 31.56 1.70
CA ASP A 111 -12.34 31.49 0.27
C ASP A 111 -10.90 30.97 0.02
N MET A 112 -10.81 29.97 -0.86
CA MET A 112 -9.59 29.42 -1.48
C MET A 112 -8.67 28.56 -0.58
N VAL A 113 -9.06 27.30 -0.38
CA VAL A 113 -8.10 26.23 -0.03
C VAL A 113 -7.37 25.78 -1.31
N PHE A 114 -6.09 26.11 -1.42
CA PHE A 114 -5.25 25.67 -2.53
C PHE A 114 -4.87 24.19 -2.42
N THR A 115 -4.86 23.49 -3.55
CA THR A 115 -4.48 22.08 -3.65
C THR A 115 -3.05 21.82 -3.17
N GLU A 116 -2.16 22.80 -3.31
CA GLU A 116 -0.79 22.77 -2.81
C GLU A 116 -0.74 22.65 -1.27
N ASN A 117 -1.59 23.39 -0.55
CA ASN A 117 -1.63 23.34 0.91
C ASN A 117 -2.16 21.98 1.40
N LEU A 118 -3.13 21.42 0.68
CA LEU A 118 -3.65 20.08 0.96
C LEU A 118 -2.62 18.99 0.69
N ALA A 119 -1.82 19.13 -0.38
CA ALA A 119 -0.73 18.22 -0.66
C ALA A 119 0.38 18.30 0.42
N ASP A 120 0.73 19.51 0.89
CA ASP A 120 1.71 19.69 1.98
C ASP A 120 1.19 19.11 3.32
N LEU A 121 -0.11 19.25 3.58
CA LEU A 121 -0.74 18.61 4.74
C LEU A 121 -0.65 17.08 4.66
N TRP A 122 -0.97 16.49 3.50
CA TRP A 122 -0.83 15.05 3.29
C TRP A 122 0.61 14.59 3.45
N GLU A 123 1.57 15.33 2.92
CA GLU A 123 3.00 15.06 3.11
C GLU A 123 3.33 14.99 4.60
N LYS A 124 2.95 16.01 5.37
CA LYS A 124 3.22 16.09 6.81
C LYS A 124 2.58 14.95 7.60
N VAL A 125 1.32 14.62 7.32
CA VAL A 125 0.60 13.52 7.97
C VAL A 125 1.27 12.16 7.70
N LEU A 126 1.56 11.88 6.43
CA LEU A 126 2.12 10.60 6.03
C LEU A 126 3.57 10.44 6.52
N TRP A 127 4.39 11.50 6.42
CA TRP A 127 5.75 11.48 6.95
C TRP A 127 5.81 11.37 8.48
N THR A 128 4.84 11.91 9.21
CA THR A 128 4.75 11.68 10.67
C THR A 128 4.59 10.19 10.99
N SER A 129 3.82 9.47 10.16
CA SER A 129 3.66 8.02 10.30
C SER A 129 4.98 7.28 9.97
N VAL A 130 5.68 7.71 8.91
CA VAL A 130 7.02 7.20 8.57
C VAL A 130 8.00 7.39 9.73
N PHE A 131 8.03 8.57 10.34
CA PHE A 131 8.90 8.86 11.48
C PHE A 131 8.63 7.95 12.67
N SER A 132 7.35 7.75 12.99
CA SER A 132 6.94 6.87 14.10
C SER A 132 7.36 5.42 13.83
N GLU A 133 7.15 4.92 12.62
CA GLU A 133 7.54 3.55 12.24
C GLU A 133 9.05 3.36 12.27
N ILE A 134 9.81 4.31 11.71
CA ILE A 134 11.27 4.25 11.74
C ILE A 134 11.76 4.24 13.19
N ARG A 135 11.25 5.12 14.06
CA ARG A 135 11.60 5.13 15.49
C ARG A 135 11.32 3.77 16.16
N HIS A 136 10.21 3.12 15.83
CA HIS A 136 9.84 1.83 16.39
C HIS A 136 10.80 0.71 15.94
N GLN A 137 11.13 0.65 14.65
CA GLN A 137 11.96 -0.41 14.09
C GLN A 137 13.47 -0.17 14.22
N SER A 138 13.90 1.09 14.34
CA SER A 138 15.31 1.49 14.42
C SER A 138 15.80 1.63 15.86
N SER A 139 15.23 0.90 16.83
CA SER A 139 15.52 0.98 18.28
C SER A 139 17.01 1.04 18.69
N ILE A 140 17.94 0.73 17.78
CA ILE A 140 19.39 0.80 17.95
C ILE A 140 19.99 2.18 17.53
N GLU A 141 19.38 2.90 16.59
CA GLU A 141 19.90 4.15 16.04
C GLU A 141 19.07 5.34 16.52
N ASN A 142 19.73 6.25 17.24
CA ASN A 142 19.11 7.47 17.76
C ASN A 142 18.97 8.51 16.65
N LEU A 143 17.74 8.85 16.29
CA LEU A 143 17.38 9.95 15.39
C LEU A 143 16.85 11.12 16.24
N PRO A 144 17.74 11.94 16.83
CA PRO A 144 17.36 12.91 17.85
C PRO A 144 16.40 13.97 17.32
N THR A 145 16.54 14.38 16.06
CA THR A 145 15.68 15.41 15.46
C THR A 145 14.27 14.86 15.23
N THR A 146 14.18 13.64 14.70
CA THR A 146 12.92 12.91 14.51
C THR A 146 12.22 12.64 15.83
N ASN A 147 12.96 12.20 16.86
CA ASN A 147 12.41 11.93 18.19
C ASN A 147 11.85 13.21 18.83
N LYS A 148 12.62 14.31 18.80
CA LYS A 148 12.17 15.62 19.28
C LYS A 148 10.92 16.11 18.54
N TYR A 149 10.87 15.93 17.22
CA TYR A 149 9.70 16.28 16.42
C TYR A 149 8.47 15.46 16.86
N LEU A 150 8.59 14.13 16.97
CA LEU A 150 7.48 13.26 17.39
C LEU A 150 6.97 13.58 18.80
N GLU A 151 7.88 13.86 19.73
CA GLU A 151 7.54 14.31 21.09
C GLU A 151 6.75 15.62 21.08
N ALA A 152 7.17 16.60 20.26
CA ALA A 152 6.47 17.88 20.10
C ALA A 152 5.05 17.69 19.52
N MET A 153 4.89 16.75 18.58
CA MET A 153 3.59 16.34 18.06
C MET A 153 2.77 15.49 19.07
N GLY A 154 3.36 15.13 20.21
CA GLY A 154 2.75 14.29 21.24
C GLY A 154 2.54 12.83 20.82
N VAL A 155 3.37 12.33 19.91
CA VAL A 155 3.37 10.95 19.41
C VAL A 155 4.33 10.09 20.25
N LYS A 156 3.79 9.14 21.01
CA LYS A 156 4.55 8.30 21.94
C LYS A 156 5.20 7.10 21.24
N ASP A 157 6.24 6.53 21.85
CA ASP A 157 7.03 5.43 21.26
C ASP A 157 6.25 4.15 21.00
N ASN A 158 5.15 3.93 21.72
CA ASN A 158 4.29 2.76 21.59
C ASN A 158 3.07 2.98 20.67
N TYR A 159 3.00 4.13 19.97
CA TYR A 159 1.88 4.39 19.06
C TYR A 159 2.09 3.64 17.75
N ASP A 160 1.09 2.84 17.39
CA ASP A 160 0.94 2.35 16.02
C ASP A 160 0.46 3.46 15.08
N ASN A 161 0.43 3.17 13.79
CA ASN A 161 0.03 4.12 12.75
C ASN A 161 -1.39 4.67 12.95
N GLU A 162 -2.34 3.88 13.44
CA GLU A 162 -3.71 4.33 13.69
C GLU A 162 -3.75 5.33 14.85
N MET A 163 -3.00 5.07 15.93
CA MET A 163 -2.83 5.98 17.05
C MET A 163 -2.16 7.29 16.64
N VAL A 164 -1.15 7.25 15.75
CA VAL A 164 -0.53 8.46 15.18
C VAL A 164 -1.56 9.30 14.42
N LEU A 165 -2.31 8.69 13.51
CA LEU A 165 -3.33 9.40 12.72
C LEU A 165 -4.42 9.99 13.61
N LYS A 166 -4.89 9.24 14.62
CA LYS A 166 -5.87 9.73 15.60
C LYS A 166 -5.31 10.91 16.42
N LYS A 167 -4.04 10.84 16.81
CA LYS A 167 -3.37 11.93 17.55
C LYS A 167 -3.29 13.19 16.70
N LEU A 168 -2.94 13.07 15.43
CA LEU A 168 -2.96 14.19 14.48
C LEU A 168 -4.37 14.74 14.28
N ALA A 169 -5.39 13.86 14.18
CA ALA A 169 -6.79 14.27 14.08
C ALA A 169 -7.24 15.11 15.29
N ASP A 170 -6.87 14.68 16.50
CA ASP A 170 -7.19 15.39 17.73
C ASP A 170 -6.45 16.73 17.81
N MET A 171 -5.21 16.80 17.31
CA MET A 171 -4.48 18.06 17.19
C MET A 171 -5.17 19.02 16.23
N PHE A 172 -5.54 18.56 15.03
CA PHE A 172 -6.24 19.38 14.03
C PHE A 172 -7.57 19.91 14.55
N ARG A 173 -8.31 19.09 15.31
CA ARG A 173 -9.57 19.50 15.95
C ARG A 173 -9.36 20.66 16.94
N LYS A 174 -8.33 20.55 17.79
CA LYS A 174 -8.01 21.61 18.76
C LYS A 174 -7.61 22.92 18.08
N VAL A 175 -6.84 22.85 16.99
CA VAL A 175 -6.47 24.04 16.22
C VAL A 175 -7.72 24.69 15.62
N LYS A 176 -8.61 23.90 15.03
CA LYS A 176 -9.89 24.37 14.49
C LYS A 176 -10.79 25.00 15.55
N GLU A 177 -10.83 24.46 16.76
CA GLU A 177 -11.60 25.01 17.88
C GLU A 177 -11.07 26.40 18.32
N ILE A 178 -9.77 26.63 18.20
CA ILE A 178 -9.13 27.90 18.55
C ILE A 178 -9.30 28.92 17.40
N ASN A 179 -9.00 28.52 16.17
CA ASN A 179 -9.01 29.36 14.98
C ASN A 179 -9.82 28.70 13.84
N PRO A 180 -11.14 28.98 13.75
CA PRO A 180 -11.99 28.35 12.74
C PRO A 180 -11.70 28.77 11.29
N GLN A 181 -11.08 29.94 11.08
CA GLN A 181 -10.94 30.59 9.77
C GLN A 181 -9.64 30.23 9.03
N ASP A 182 -8.51 30.10 9.74
CA ASP A 182 -7.17 29.89 9.15
C ASP A 182 -6.61 28.48 9.37
N GLY A 183 -7.49 27.51 9.63
CA GLY A 183 -7.14 26.21 10.21
C GLY A 183 -6.01 25.44 9.49
N ILE A 184 -5.92 25.47 8.15
CA ILE A 184 -4.87 24.73 7.42
C ILE A 184 -3.51 25.41 7.59
N TYR A 185 -3.45 26.75 7.53
CA TYR A 185 -2.20 27.47 7.66
C TYR A 185 -1.66 27.34 9.07
N ASP A 186 -2.52 27.46 10.08
CA ASP A 186 -2.15 27.24 11.48
C ASP A 186 -1.63 25.82 11.72
N ILE A 187 -2.27 24.82 11.11
CA ILE A 187 -1.82 23.43 11.19
C ILE A 187 -0.45 23.27 10.53
N LEU A 188 -0.29 23.77 9.31
CA LEU A 188 0.99 23.70 8.59
C LEU A 188 2.09 24.44 9.36
N GLU A 189 1.75 25.54 10.03
CA GLU A 189 2.68 26.28 10.88
C GLU A 189 3.13 25.45 12.08
N ILE A 190 2.22 24.76 12.78
CA ILE A 190 2.58 23.85 13.89
C ILE A 190 3.62 22.81 13.43
N PHE A 191 3.41 22.20 12.27
CA PHE A 191 4.39 21.26 11.71
C PHE A 191 5.75 21.92 11.45
N ASN A 192 5.76 23.14 10.90
CA ASN A 192 6.99 23.86 10.56
C ASN A 192 7.73 24.35 11.81
N GLN A 193 7.02 24.78 12.84
CA GLN A 193 7.58 25.19 14.13
C GLN A 193 8.34 24.05 14.83
N HIS A 194 7.98 22.79 14.55
CA HIS A 194 8.57 21.62 15.18
C HIS A 194 9.72 20.98 14.37
N ASP A 195 10.32 21.70 13.41
CA ASP A 195 11.47 21.22 12.62
C ASP A 195 11.13 20.02 11.69
N PHE A 196 9.89 19.93 11.17
CA PHE A 196 9.46 18.84 10.26
C PHE A 196 10.46 18.55 9.13
N LEU A 197 10.97 19.59 8.45
CA LEU A 197 11.91 19.43 7.34
C LEU A 197 13.24 18.81 7.78
N LYS A 198 13.73 19.12 9.00
CA LYS A 198 14.96 18.54 9.53
C LYS A 198 14.75 17.08 9.92
N ALA A 199 13.60 16.75 10.53
CA ALA A 199 13.25 15.35 10.82
C ALA A 199 13.12 14.51 9.53
N LYS A 200 12.53 15.08 8.48
CA LYS A 200 12.45 14.44 7.15
C LYS A 200 13.83 14.21 6.55
N LEU A 201 14.71 15.21 6.62
CA LEU A 201 16.07 15.10 6.13
C LEU A 201 16.86 14.02 6.89
N GLU A 202 16.82 14.02 8.23
CA GLU A 202 17.50 13.05 9.09
C GLU A 202 17.09 11.61 8.75
N VAL A 203 15.78 11.34 8.60
CA VAL A 203 15.28 10.00 8.19
C VAL A 203 15.71 9.65 6.78
N THR A 204 15.68 10.59 5.83
CA THR A 204 16.10 10.35 4.45
C THR A 204 17.60 10.00 4.40
N GLU A 205 18.44 10.75 5.11
CA GLU A 205 19.88 10.49 5.22
C GLU A 205 20.18 9.15 5.91
N TYR A 206 19.44 8.82 6.97
CA TYR A 206 19.51 7.50 7.60
C TYR A 206 19.21 6.38 6.60
N LEU A 207 18.09 6.46 5.88
CA LEU A 207 17.73 5.45 4.88
C LEU A 207 18.76 5.33 3.76
N LEU A 208 19.25 6.47 3.24
CA LEU A 208 20.30 6.50 2.21
C LEU A 208 21.61 5.88 2.71
N SER A 209 22.09 6.27 3.89
CA SER A 209 23.38 5.81 4.44
C SER A 209 23.40 4.30 4.73
N LYS A 210 22.22 3.70 4.95
CA LYS A 210 22.06 2.27 5.22
C LYS A 210 21.60 1.47 4.00
N ASP A 211 21.45 2.11 2.84
CA ASP A 211 20.85 1.52 1.64
C ASP A 211 19.52 0.81 1.95
N LYS A 212 18.68 1.49 2.74
CA LYS A 212 17.35 1.04 3.14
C LYS A 212 16.26 1.79 2.40
N ARG A 213 15.10 1.15 2.24
CA ARG A 213 13.92 1.73 1.61
C ARG A 213 12.67 1.57 2.45
N PHE A 214 11.78 2.53 2.33
CA PHE A 214 10.49 2.56 3.01
C PHE A 214 9.36 2.63 1.98
N VAL A 215 8.21 2.02 2.28
CA VAL A 215 6.98 2.18 1.48
C VAL A 215 5.75 2.40 2.33
N ILE A 216 4.94 3.38 1.95
CA ILE A 216 3.62 3.65 2.52
C ILE A 216 2.59 2.91 1.64
N LEU A 217 1.85 1.98 2.22
CA LEU A 217 0.77 1.26 1.56
C LEU A 217 -0.56 1.90 1.95
N MET A 218 -1.31 2.38 0.96
CA MET A 218 -2.64 2.91 1.15
C MET A 218 -3.60 2.09 0.30
N ASP A 219 -4.25 1.12 0.94
CA ASP A 219 -5.31 0.36 0.28
C ASP A 219 -6.58 1.21 0.28
N SER A 220 -7.06 1.63 -0.88
CA SER A 220 -8.32 2.36 -0.92
C SER A 220 -9.46 1.38 -0.74
N VAL A 221 -10.22 1.64 0.31
CA VAL A 221 -11.44 0.90 0.56
C VAL A 221 -12.50 1.41 -0.41
N GLU A 222 -13.24 0.47 -0.97
CA GLU A 222 -14.37 0.69 -1.88
C GLU A 222 -15.41 1.66 -1.31
N ASP A 223 -15.40 1.86 0.01
CA ASP A 223 -16.25 2.78 0.77
C ASP A 223 -16.14 4.25 0.31
N ILE A 224 -15.04 4.65 -0.32
CA ILE A 224 -14.89 6.01 -0.90
C ILE A 224 -15.98 6.31 -1.95
N GLN A 225 -16.59 5.29 -2.56
CA GLN A 225 -17.60 5.48 -3.61
C GLN A 225 -18.79 6.33 -3.17
N HIS A 226 -19.23 6.20 -1.92
CA HIS A 226 -20.44 6.85 -1.41
C HIS A 226 -20.23 8.34 -1.13
N ASP A 227 -19.02 8.72 -0.71
CA ASP A 227 -18.72 10.07 -0.20
C ASP A 227 -17.71 10.84 -1.08
N ILE A 228 -17.52 10.41 -2.33
CA ILE A 228 -16.47 10.96 -3.21
C ILE A 228 -16.57 12.47 -3.39
N GLY A 229 -17.80 13.02 -3.42
CA GLY A 229 -18.04 14.46 -3.51
C GLY A 229 -17.61 15.21 -2.24
N GLU A 230 -17.87 14.63 -1.07
CA GLU A 230 -17.53 15.22 0.23
C GLU A 230 -16.02 15.23 0.50
N ILE A 231 -15.29 14.25 -0.05
CA ILE A 231 -13.85 14.13 0.13
C ILE A 231 -13.05 14.65 -1.07
N ALA A 232 -13.70 15.17 -2.12
CA ALA A 232 -13.07 15.51 -3.40
C ALA A 232 -11.83 16.40 -3.23
N ARG A 233 -11.92 17.48 -2.43
CA ARG A 233 -10.79 18.37 -2.14
C ARG A 233 -9.64 17.66 -1.43
N THR A 234 -9.96 16.84 -0.44
CA THR A 234 -8.96 16.06 0.28
C THR A 234 -8.26 15.08 -0.65
N LEU A 235 -9.01 14.42 -1.52
CA LEU A 235 -8.50 13.50 -2.52
C LEU A 235 -7.63 14.21 -3.57
N GLU A 236 -8.04 15.41 -4.02
CA GLU A 236 -7.28 16.25 -4.93
C GLU A 236 -5.86 16.54 -4.39
N GLY A 237 -5.77 16.93 -3.11
CA GLY A 237 -4.48 17.12 -2.43
C GLY A 237 -3.66 15.83 -2.31
N LEU A 238 -4.30 14.69 -2.01
CA LEU A 238 -3.61 13.40 -1.93
C LEU A 238 -3.05 13.00 -3.29
N LEU A 239 -3.83 13.10 -4.36
CA LEU A 239 -3.42 12.74 -5.73
C LEU A 239 -2.21 13.56 -6.16
N LYS A 240 -2.21 14.87 -5.87
CA LYS A 240 -1.07 15.75 -6.14
C LYS A 240 0.18 15.30 -5.38
N PHE A 241 0.05 14.96 -4.09
CA PHE A 241 1.16 14.44 -3.28
C PHE A 241 1.67 13.11 -3.83
N VAL A 242 0.80 12.11 -3.98
CA VAL A 242 1.12 10.75 -4.47
C VAL A 242 1.76 10.78 -5.86
N GLY A 243 1.25 11.61 -6.77
CA GLY A 243 1.80 11.77 -8.11
C GLY A 243 3.20 12.38 -8.14
N SER A 244 3.58 13.10 -7.08
CA SER A 244 4.90 13.71 -6.93
C SER A 244 5.97 12.76 -6.35
N MET A 245 5.56 11.61 -5.81
CA MET A 245 6.39 10.63 -5.10
C MET A 245 7.00 9.57 -6.04
N ASN A 246 7.75 8.64 -5.46
CA ASN A 246 8.39 7.48 -6.09
C ASN A 246 9.40 7.83 -7.19
N LYS A 247 9.98 9.03 -7.18
CA LYS A 247 11.06 9.38 -8.11
C LYS A 247 12.26 8.44 -7.89
N PRO A 248 13.13 8.23 -8.90
CA PRO A 248 14.26 7.31 -8.76
C PRO A 248 15.16 7.61 -7.55
N ARG A 249 15.26 8.89 -7.16
CA ARG A 249 16.03 9.39 -6.02
C ARG A 249 15.33 9.24 -4.66
N ASP A 250 14.03 8.99 -4.65
CA ASP A 250 13.27 8.94 -3.40
C ASP A 250 13.59 7.62 -2.68
N VAL A 251 13.68 7.66 -1.35
CA VAL A 251 13.90 6.48 -0.48
C VAL A 251 12.65 6.03 0.26
N VAL A 252 11.61 6.87 0.23
CA VAL A 252 10.27 6.58 0.74
C VAL A 252 9.32 6.59 -0.43
N ASP A 253 8.74 5.42 -0.71
CA ASP A 253 7.70 5.25 -1.71
C ASP A 253 6.30 5.31 -1.09
N ILE A 254 5.31 5.51 -1.94
CA ILE A 254 3.90 5.36 -1.64
C ILE A 254 3.25 4.47 -2.70
N ARG A 255 2.27 3.66 -2.30
CA ARG A 255 1.41 2.89 -3.19
C ARG A 255 -0.03 3.13 -2.77
N PHE A 256 -0.75 3.92 -3.57
CA PHE A 256 -2.15 4.24 -3.37
C PHE A 256 -3.01 3.44 -4.33
N CYS A 257 -3.84 2.55 -3.80
CA CYS A 257 -4.77 1.79 -4.63
C CYS A 257 -5.97 2.64 -5.02
N ILE A 258 -6.56 2.43 -6.19
CA ILE A 258 -7.86 3.01 -6.59
C ILE A 258 -8.74 1.97 -7.31
N PRO A 259 -10.06 1.94 -7.08
CA PRO A 259 -10.96 1.13 -7.90
C PRO A 259 -11.04 1.68 -9.33
N THR A 260 -10.93 0.82 -10.35
CA THR A 260 -11.07 1.24 -11.75
C THR A 260 -12.44 1.87 -12.02
N GLU A 261 -13.47 1.42 -11.30
CA GLU A 261 -14.83 1.95 -11.36
C GLU A 261 -14.91 3.43 -10.97
N LEU A 262 -13.99 3.90 -10.12
CA LEU A 262 -13.90 5.29 -9.69
C LEU A 262 -12.92 6.11 -10.52
N HIS A 263 -12.10 5.48 -11.37
CA HIS A 263 -11.03 6.13 -12.11
C HIS A 263 -11.49 7.39 -12.89
N PRO A 264 -12.63 7.38 -13.62
CA PRO A 264 -13.10 8.59 -14.31
C PRO A 264 -13.37 9.75 -13.35
N LYS A 265 -14.07 9.49 -12.25
CA LYS A 265 -14.40 10.53 -11.24
C LYS A 265 -13.15 11.05 -10.52
N ILE A 266 -12.23 10.16 -10.17
CA ILE A 266 -10.97 10.54 -9.51
C ILE A 266 -10.09 11.36 -10.47
N THR A 267 -10.10 11.03 -11.76
CA THR A 267 -9.41 11.79 -12.80
C THR A 267 -9.99 13.20 -12.93
N GLU A 268 -11.31 13.36 -12.83
CA GLU A 268 -11.98 14.69 -12.83
C GLU A 268 -11.64 15.53 -11.59
N ILE A 269 -11.41 14.88 -10.45
CA ILE A 269 -11.02 15.54 -9.19
C ILE A 269 -9.57 16.04 -9.26
N SER A 270 -8.69 15.35 -9.96
CA SER A 270 -7.27 15.70 -10.05
C SER A 270 -7.04 17.06 -10.70
N SER A 271 -6.25 17.91 -10.05
CA SER A 271 -5.83 19.21 -10.59
C SER A 271 -4.91 19.10 -11.82
N ASN A 272 -4.17 17.99 -11.96
CA ASN A 272 -3.29 17.74 -13.10
C ASN A 272 -3.16 16.23 -13.38
N PRO A 273 -4.15 15.62 -14.05
CA PRO A 273 -4.19 14.17 -14.21
C PRO A 273 -2.93 13.58 -14.87
N ASN A 274 -2.39 14.29 -15.87
CA ASN A 274 -1.18 13.84 -16.58
C ASN A 274 0.05 13.74 -15.67
N LYS A 275 0.14 14.59 -14.64
CA LYS A 275 1.23 14.53 -13.65
C LYS A 275 0.89 13.56 -12.53
N ASP A 276 -0.34 13.62 -12.04
CA ASP A 276 -0.76 12.89 -10.84
C ASP A 276 -0.80 11.37 -11.09
N PHE A 277 -1.19 10.94 -12.30
CA PHE A 277 -1.26 9.53 -12.71
C PHE A 277 -0.06 9.07 -13.54
N ARG A 278 1.04 9.84 -13.59
CA ARG A 278 2.23 9.50 -14.41
C ARG A 278 2.82 8.12 -14.08
N ARG A 279 2.68 7.67 -12.83
CA ARG A 279 3.18 6.39 -12.32
C ARG A 279 2.05 5.46 -11.91
N GLU A 280 0.95 5.47 -12.67
CA GLU A 280 -0.16 4.56 -12.48
C GLU A 280 0.16 3.17 -13.05
N LEU A 281 -0.10 2.12 -12.27
CA LEU A 281 -0.15 0.74 -12.71
C LEU A 281 -1.60 0.27 -12.71
N LYS A 282 -2.08 -0.22 -13.86
CA LYS A 282 -3.42 -0.79 -13.97
C LYS A 282 -3.35 -2.32 -13.91
N ILE A 283 -4.06 -2.91 -12.94
CA ILE A 283 -4.21 -4.35 -12.81
C ILE A 283 -5.35 -4.82 -13.72
N GLU A 284 -4.99 -5.49 -14.80
CA GLU A 284 -5.94 -6.13 -15.73
C GLU A 284 -5.56 -7.59 -15.97
N TRP A 285 -6.43 -8.49 -15.54
CA TRP A 285 -6.22 -9.91 -15.75
C TRP A 285 -6.77 -10.37 -17.09
N THR A 286 -5.96 -11.08 -17.85
CA THR A 286 -6.43 -11.85 -19.00
C THR A 286 -7.08 -13.16 -18.55
N ALA A 287 -7.99 -13.70 -19.36
CA ALA A 287 -8.60 -15.01 -19.08
C ALA A 287 -7.54 -16.12 -18.92
N LYS A 288 -6.46 -16.05 -19.70
CA LYS A 288 -5.35 -17.00 -19.64
C LYS A 288 -4.64 -16.96 -18.28
N GLU A 289 -4.37 -15.77 -17.75
CA GLU A 289 -3.73 -15.62 -16.44
C GLU A 289 -4.65 -16.13 -15.32
N LEU A 290 -5.95 -15.80 -15.37
CA LEU A 290 -6.91 -16.31 -14.37
C LEU A 290 -7.01 -17.83 -14.36
N ILE A 291 -7.02 -18.47 -15.54
CA ILE A 291 -7.00 -19.94 -15.66
C ILE A 291 -5.71 -20.51 -15.05
N LEU A 292 -4.56 -19.86 -15.29
CA LEU A 292 -3.28 -20.30 -14.74
C LEU A 292 -3.26 -20.24 -13.21
N ILE A 293 -3.73 -19.12 -12.63
CA ILE A 293 -3.85 -18.94 -11.18
C ILE A 293 -4.76 -19.99 -10.57
N GLY A 294 -5.94 -20.22 -11.18
CA GLY A 294 -6.87 -21.23 -10.72
C GLY A 294 -6.27 -22.64 -10.79
N ALA A 295 -5.60 -22.97 -11.89
CA ALA A 295 -4.94 -24.27 -12.05
C ALA A 295 -3.79 -24.49 -11.05
N GLN A 296 -3.01 -23.45 -10.74
CA GLN A 296 -1.96 -23.50 -9.72
C GLN A 296 -2.55 -23.74 -8.32
N ARG A 297 -3.57 -22.97 -7.94
CA ARG A 297 -4.25 -23.11 -6.64
C ARG A 297 -4.92 -24.47 -6.49
N LEU A 298 -5.58 -24.98 -7.54
CA LEU A 298 -6.12 -26.34 -7.58
C LEU A 298 -5.02 -27.40 -7.44
N THR A 299 -3.86 -27.17 -8.05
CA THR A 299 -2.70 -28.07 -7.90
C THR A 299 -2.25 -28.13 -6.45
N TYR A 300 -2.20 -27.01 -5.74
CA TYR A 300 -1.89 -26.98 -4.30
C TYR A 300 -2.93 -27.75 -3.48
N PHE A 301 -4.21 -27.56 -3.76
CA PHE A 301 -5.29 -28.31 -3.11
C PHE A 301 -5.15 -29.83 -3.31
N ILE A 302 -4.94 -30.28 -4.56
CA ILE A 302 -4.76 -31.71 -4.86
C ILE A 302 -3.50 -32.24 -4.18
N GLN A 303 -2.41 -31.48 -4.13
CA GLN A 303 -1.18 -31.88 -3.44
C GLN A 303 -1.36 -32.05 -1.93
N LEU A 304 -2.15 -31.17 -1.32
CA LEU A 304 -2.43 -31.19 0.11
C LEU A 304 -3.41 -32.29 0.51
N HIS A 305 -4.52 -32.43 -0.22
CA HIS A 305 -5.67 -33.24 0.21
C HIS A 305 -5.84 -34.54 -0.56
N HIS A 306 -5.29 -34.62 -1.78
CA HIS A 306 -5.44 -35.78 -2.66
C HIS A 306 -4.13 -36.18 -3.37
N PRO A 307 -3.00 -36.36 -2.64
CA PRO A 307 -1.69 -36.58 -3.24
C PRO A 307 -1.63 -37.84 -4.14
N LEU A 308 -2.49 -38.83 -3.89
CA LEU A 308 -2.60 -40.06 -4.70
C LEU A 308 -3.11 -39.81 -6.13
N LEU A 309 -3.84 -38.70 -6.37
CA LEU A 309 -4.31 -38.32 -7.71
C LEU A 309 -3.18 -37.81 -8.60
N LEU A 310 -2.07 -37.35 -8.00
CA LEU A 310 -0.88 -36.91 -8.71
C LEU A 310 -0.05 -38.13 -9.13
N LYS A 311 -0.48 -38.82 -10.18
CA LYS A 311 0.36 -39.83 -10.85
C LYS A 311 1.68 -39.18 -11.28
N LYS A 312 2.81 -39.89 -11.10
CA LYS A 312 4.16 -39.43 -11.46
C LYS A 312 4.13 -38.72 -12.83
N PRO A 313 4.69 -37.49 -12.95
CA PRO A 313 4.66 -36.75 -14.20
C PRO A 313 5.33 -37.60 -15.28
N THR A 314 4.54 -38.01 -16.28
CA THR A 314 5.07 -38.50 -17.55
C THR A 314 6.04 -37.43 -18.04
N LYS A 315 7.32 -37.79 -18.27
CA LYS A 315 8.36 -36.87 -18.73
C LYS A 315 7.86 -36.11 -19.96
N CYS A 316 7.35 -34.90 -19.75
CA CYS A 316 6.92 -34.01 -20.81
C CYS A 316 8.21 -33.37 -21.34
N ASN A 317 8.64 -33.80 -22.52
CA ASN A 317 9.86 -33.32 -23.15
C ASN A 317 9.82 -31.80 -23.27
N LYS A 318 10.93 -31.16 -22.85
CA LYS A 318 11.21 -29.75 -23.02
C LYS A 318 11.03 -29.37 -24.49
N ILE A 319 9.98 -28.64 -24.83
CA ILE A 319 9.93 -27.57 -25.85
C ILE A 319 8.61 -26.80 -25.61
N GLN A 320 8.75 -25.49 -25.37
CA GLN A 320 7.73 -24.43 -25.38
C GLN A 320 6.65 -24.45 -24.28
N ARG A 321 6.92 -23.67 -23.21
CA ARG A 321 5.95 -23.19 -22.22
C ARG A 321 5.06 -22.10 -22.85
N CYS A 322 4.12 -22.49 -23.71
CA CYS A 322 2.92 -21.72 -24.01
C CYS A 322 1.77 -22.72 -24.08
N ASP A 323 0.70 -22.46 -23.32
CA ASP A 323 -0.64 -23.05 -23.47
C ASP A 323 -0.75 -24.56 -23.25
N ARG A 324 -0.96 -25.01 -22.01
CA ARG A 324 -1.73 -26.25 -21.75
C ARG A 324 -2.62 -26.17 -20.53
N ALA A 325 -3.92 -26.10 -20.80
CA ALA A 325 -4.97 -26.65 -19.95
C ALA A 325 -4.70 -28.15 -19.70
N PHE A 326 -4.97 -28.60 -18.47
CA PHE A 326 -4.79 -29.97 -18.02
C PHE A 326 -5.67 -30.94 -18.84
N GLN A 327 -5.06 -31.97 -19.42
CA GLN A 327 -5.79 -33.14 -19.91
C GLN A 327 -6.15 -34.03 -18.71
N PHE A 328 -7.41 -33.98 -18.28
CA PHE A 328 -7.97 -34.97 -17.37
C PHE A 328 -8.23 -36.27 -18.16
N GLY A 329 -7.57 -37.36 -17.77
CA GLY A 329 -7.77 -38.66 -18.39
C GLY A 329 -9.13 -39.23 -18.04
N THR A 330 -9.95 -39.51 -19.05
CA THR A 330 -11.14 -40.34 -18.92
C THR A 330 -10.73 -41.81 -18.80
N THR A 331 -11.09 -42.44 -17.68
CA THR A 331 -11.05 -43.89 -17.51
C THR A 331 -12.10 -44.54 -18.40
N LYS A 332 -11.67 -45.53 -19.20
CA LYS A 332 -12.56 -46.52 -19.82
C LYS A 332 -12.90 -47.61 -18.82
#